data_AF-A0A0M9DKH5-F1
#
_entry.id   AF-A0A0M9DKH5-F1
#
_cell.length_a   1.000
_cell.length_b   1.000
_cell.length_c   1.000
_cell.angle_alpha   90.00
_cell.angle_beta   90.00
_cell.angle_gamma   90.00
#
_symmetry.space_group_name_H-M   'P 1'
#
loop_
_entity.id
_entity.type
_entity.pdbx_description
1 polymer ?
#
loop_
_entity_poly.entity_id
_entity_poly.type
_entity_poly.pdbx_seq_one_letter_code
_entity_poly.pdbx_strand_id
1 'polypeptide(L)'
;MPTNKMHLQKRSINLDGSTLYQAIAALFIAQMYGIHLSIGEQITLMLVLMVTSKGIAGVPGVSFVVLLATLGTVGIPLEGLAFIAGIDRILDMGRTVVNVIGNSLASLVMAKWENRFDQEKMKIYFNDNENLA
;
A
#
# COMPACT_ATOMS: atom_id res chain seq x y z
N MET A 1 -25.07 29.36 0.33
CA MET A 1 -23.73 29.49 -0.27
C MET A 1 -23.30 28.11 -0.76
N PRO A 2 -22.87 27.95 -2.02
CA PRO A 2 -22.60 26.63 -2.59
C PRO A 2 -21.32 26.06 -1.98
N THR A 3 -21.41 24.90 -1.32
CA THR A 3 -20.27 24.13 -0.86
C THR A 3 -19.52 23.60 -2.07
N ASN A 4 -18.41 24.26 -2.38
CA ASN A 4 -17.48 23.87 -3.42
C ASN A 4 -17.08 22.41 -3.16
N LYS A 5 -17.44 21.52 -4.09
CA LYS A 5 -17.11 20.09 -4.01
C LYS A 5 -15.60 19.97 -4.12
N MET A 6 -14.93 19.98 -2.97
CA MET A 6 -13.53 19.65 -2.88
C MET A 6 -13.40 18.20 -3.34
N HIS A 7 -12.88 18.04 -4.56
CA HIS A 7 -12.48 16.77 -5.15
C HIS A 7 -11.41 16.13 -4.26
N LEU A 8 -11.81 15.54 -3.13
CA LEU A 8 -10.95 14.71 -2.28
C LEU A 8 -10.79 13.34 -2.91
N GLN A 9 -10.29 13.31 -4.14
CA GLN A 9 -9.79 12.10 -4.75
C GLN A 9 -8.32 11.93 -4.37
N LYS A 10 -8.06 11.70 -3.08
CA LYS A 10 -6.72 11.44 -2.54
C LYS A 10 -6.74 10.32 -1.49
N ARG A 11 -7.58 9.30 -1.69
CA ARG A 11 -7.54 8.07 -0.88
C ARG A 11 -6.50 7.05 -1.39
N SER A 12 -5.70 7.43 -2.39
CA SER A 12 -4.75 6.59 -3.12
C SER A 12 -3.30 7.12 -3.07
N ILE A 13 -2.92 7.84 -2.01
CA ILE A 13 -1.53 8.31 -1.82
C ILE A 13 -0.69 7.34 -0.96
N ASN A 14 -1.23 6.20 -0.53
CA ASN A 14 -0.55 5.26 0.37
C ASN A 14 -0.61 3.81 -0.12
N LEU A 15 -0.42 3.62 -1.43
CA LEU A 15 -0.18 2.30 -2.01
C LEU A 15 1.31 2.09 -2.33
N ASP A 16 2.17 3.06 -1.97
CA ASP A 16 3.62 3.00 -2.17
C ASP A 16 4.28 1.90 -1.32
N GLY A 17 3.75 1.62 -0.12
CA GLY A 17 4.27 0.53 0.73
C GLY A 17 4.12 -0.86 0.10
N SER A 18 3.04 -1.10 -0.64
CA SER A 18 2.82 -2.35 -1.36
C SER A 18 3.75 -2.46 -2.57
N THR A 19 3.91 -1.36 -3.32
CA THR A 19 4.83 -1.26 -4.45
C THR A 19 6.27 -1.53 -4.01
N LEU A 20 6.71 -0.94 -2.89
CA LEU A 20 8.04 -1.15 -2.33
C LEU A 20 8.25 -2.60 -1.91
N TYR A 21 7.28 -3.20 -1.21
CA TYR A 21 7.35 -4.62 -0.85
C TYR A 21 7.47 -5.51 -2.09
N GLN A 22 6.65 -5.27 -3.11
CA GLN A 22 6.66 -6.08 -4.33
C GLN A 22 7.98 -5.95 -5.09
N ALA A 23 8.57 -4.75 -5.13
CA ALA A 23 9.88 -4.54 -5.73
C ALA A 23 10.97 -5.30 -4.97
N ILE A 24 10.97 -5.23 -3.64
CA ILE A 24 11.94 -5.96 -2.80
C ILE A 24 11.74 -7.48 -2.93
N ALA A 25 10.50 -7.96 -2.95
CA ALA A 25 10.19 -9.37 -3.12
C ALA A 25 10.66 -9.90 -4.50
N ALA A 26 10.46 -9.13 -5.57
CA ALA A 26 10.93 -9.49 -6.90
C ALA A 26 12.47 -9.50 -6.98
N LEU A 27 13.15 -8.51 -6.39
CA LEU A 27 14.61 -8.48 -6.28
C LEU A 27 15.15 -9.67 -5.48
N PHE A 28 14.49 -10.02 -4.37
CA PHE A 28 14.85 -11.17 -3.54
C PHE A 28 14.75 -12.47 -4.33
N ILE A 29 13.68 -12.69 -5.09
CA ILE A 29 13.54 -13.88 -5.94
C ILE A 29 14.63 -13.89 -7.02
N ALA A 30 14.85 -12.77 -7.71
CA ALA A 30 15.88 -12.69 -8.74
C ALA A 30 17.27 -13.09 -8.19
N GLN A 31 17.63 -12.56 -7.01
CA GLN A 31 18.89 -12.89 -6.34
C GLN A 31 18.96 -14.36 -5.91
N MET A 32 17.86 -14.93 -5.41
CA MET A 32 17.77 -16.36 -5.06
C MET A 32 18.06 -17.28 -6.26
N TYR A 33 17.62 -16.90 -7.46
CA TYR A 33 17.87 -17.67 -8.70
C TYR A 33 19.19 -17.29 -9.39
N GLY A 34 19.98 -16.37 -8.82
CA GLY A 34 21.20 -15.87 -9.46
C GLY A 34 20.94 -15.03 -10.72
N ILE A 35 19.72 -14.52 -10.89
CA ILE A 35 19.33 -13.67 -12.00
C ILE A 35 19.75 -12.24 -11.68
N HIS A 36 20.66 -11.70 -12.48
CA HIS A 36 21.06 -10.30 -12.37
C HIS A 36 20.07 -9.42 -13.15
N LEU A 37 19.31 -8.60 -12.42
CA LEU A 37 18.46 -7.57 -13.01
C LEU A 37 19.29 -6.33 -13.30
N SER A 38 19.42 -5.99 -14.58
CA SER A 38 19.98 -4.73 -15.04
C SER A 38 19.17 -3.54 -14.53
N ILE A 39 19.78 -2.35 -14.54
CA ILE A 39 19.10 -1.10 -14.13
C ILE A 39 17.83 -0.86 -14.96
N GLY A 40 17.84 -1.20 -16.25
CA GLY A 40 16.66 -1.08 -17.12
C GLY A 40 15.51 -1.99 -16.70
N GLU A 41 15.82 -3.24 -16.31
CA GLU A 41 14.83 -4.20 -15.80
C GLU A 41 14.30 -3.76 -14.44
N GLN A 42 15.14 -3.22 -13.55
CA GLN A 42 14.70 -2.66 -12.27
C GLN A 42 13.78 -1.45 -12.44
N ILE A 43 14.07 -0.56 -13.40
CA ILE A 43 13.18 0.56 -13.74
C ILE A 43 11.86 0.05 -14.32
N THR A 44 11.91 -0.92 -15.23
CA THR A 44 10.72 -1.54 -15.83
C THR A 44 9.85 -2.20 -14.76
N LEU A 45 10.45 -2.95 -13.85
CA LEU A 45 9.82 -3.54 -12.68
C LEU A 45 9.07 -2.48 -11.87
N MET A 46 9.74 -1.38 -11.53
CA MET A 46 9.15 -0.28 -10.77
C MET A 46 7.99 0.38 -11.51
N LEU A 47 8.10 0.58 -12.84
CA LEU A 47 7.03 1.17 -13.65
C LEU A 47 5.80 0.27 -13.70
N VAL A 48 5.98 -1.04 -13.93
CA VAL A 48 4.89 -2.02 -13.91
C VAL A 48 4.20 -2.00 -12.55
N LEU A 49 4.97 -2.09 -11.47
CA LEU A 49 4.44 -2.05 -10.10
C LEU A 49 3.69 -0.75 -9.80
N MET A 50 4.18 0.42 -10.22
CA MET A 50 3.49 1.70 -10.04
C MET A 50 2.16 1.77 -10.80
N VAL A 51 2.13 1.27 -12.03
CA VAL A 51 0.91 1.24 -12.86
C VAL A 51 -0.12 0.31 -12.22
N THR A 52 0.30 -0.89 -11.80
CA THR A 52 -0.61 -1.88 -11.23
C THR A 52 -1.09 -1.51 -9.82
N SER A 53 -0.25 -0.85 -9.01
CA SER A 53 -0.56 -0.44 -7.64
C SER A 53 -1.83 0.41 -7.53
N LYS A 54 -2.08 1.32 -8.47
CA LYS A 54 -3.29 2.17 -8.48
C LYS A 54 -4.59 1.41 -8.83
N GLY A 55 -4.49 0.18 -9.32
CA GLY A 55 -5.64 -0.69 -9.63
C GLY A 55 -6.08 -1.61 -8.47
N ILE A 56 -5.32 -1.65 -7.37
CA ILE A 56 -5.54 -2.57 -6.25
C ILE A 56 -6.48 -1.93 -5.22
N ALA A 57 -7.78 -1.91 -5.48
CA ALA A 57 -8.75 -1.44 -4.48
C ALA A 57 -9.07 -2.55 -3.46
N GLY A 58 -8.35 -2.55 -2.31
CA GLY A 58 -8.84 -3.05 -1.00
C GLY A 58 -9.11 -4.55 -0.81
N VAL A 59 -8.88 -5.41 -1.80
CA VAL A 59 -9.11 -6.86 -1.69
C VAL A 59 -7.86 -7.55 -1.14
N PRO A 60 -7.99 -8.38 -0.07
CA PRO A 60 -6.86 -9.15 0.44
C PRO A 60 -6.32 -10.14 -0.61
N GLY A 61 -5.00 -10.27 -0.71
CA GLY A 61 -4.33 -11.20 -1.62
C GLY A 61 -4.05 -10.68 -3.03
N VAL A 62 -4.49 -9.46 -3.39
CA VAL A 62 -4.18 -8.88 -4.71
C VAL A 62 -2.67 -8.63 -4.89
N SER A 63 -1.96 -8.36 -3.79
CA SER A 63 -0.50 -8.18 -3.78
C SER A 63 0.25 -9.35 -4.44
N PHE A 64 -0.21 -10.58 -4.19
CA PHE A 64 0.41 -11.81 -4.68
C PHE A 64 0.20 -11.99 -6.19
N VAL A 65 -1.01 -11.69 -6.67
CA VAL A 65 -1.36 -11.71 -8.09
C VAL A 65 -0.54 -10.70 -8.88
N VAL A 66 -0.34 -9.52 -8.30
CA VAL A 66 0.49 -8.48 -8.92
C VAL A 66 1.96 -8.88 -8.93
N LEU A 67 2.46 -9.51 -7.87
CA LEU A 67 3.82 -10.04 -7.86
C LEU A 67 4.00 -11.12 -8.95
N LEU A 68 3.07 -12.07 -9.07
CA LEU A 68 3.01 -13.07 -10.15
C LEU A 68 3.12 -12.44 -11.54
N ALA A 69 2.24 -11.47 -11.82
CA ALA A 69 2.22 -10.77 -13.10
C ALA A 69 3.55 -10.08 -13.38
N THR A 70 4.14 -9.47 -12.34
CA THR A 70 5.37 -8.69 -12.47
C THR A 70 6.58 -9.58 -12.72
N LEU A 71 6.74 -10.71 -12.01
CA LEU A 71 7.86 -11.64 -12.23
C LEU A 71 7.91 -12.15 -13.67
N GLY A 72 6.74 -12.45 -14.26
CA GLY A 72 6.64 -12.86 -15.66
C GLY A 72 7.12 -11.79 -16.65
N THR A 73 6.97 -10.50 -16.32
CA THR A 73 7.42 -9.39 -17.20
C THR A 73 8.93 -9.19 -17.21
N VAL A 74 9.64 -9.61 -16.17
CA VAL A 74 11.10 -9.46 -16.02
C VAL A 74 11.85 -10.78 -16.14
N GLY A 75 11.19 -11.83 -16.64
CA GLY A 75 11.83 -13.13 -16.93
C GLY A 75 12.23 -13.93 -15.68
N ILE A 76 11.64 -13.62 -14.51
CA ILE A 76 11.91 -14.37 -13.28
C ILE A 76 11.00 -15.60 -13.21
N PRO A 77 11.53 -16.81 -12.91
CA PRO A 77 10.74 -18.02 -12.77
C PRO A 77 9.60 -17.88 -11.74
N LEU A 78 8.39 -18.29 -12.11
CA LEU A 78 7.21 -18.18 -11.25
C LEU A 78 7.29 -19.14 -10.06
N GLU A 79 8.07 -20.20 -10.17
CA GLU A 79 8.36 -21.16 -9.11
C GLU A 79 8.99 -20.46 -7.90
N GLY A 80 9.70 -19.35 -8.11
CA GLY A 80 10.30 -18.56 -7.05
C GLY A 80 9.30 -17.92 -6.09
N LEU A 81 8.05 -17.80 -6.53
CA LEU A 81 6.96 -17.31 -5.70
C LEU A 81 6.59 -18.29 -4.58
N ALA A 82 6.83 -19.60 -4.78
CA ALA A 82 6.56 -20.62 -3.77
C ALA A 82 7.32 -20.37 -2.46
N PHE A 83 8.51 -19.76 -2.54
CA PHE A 83 9.30 -19.39 -1.36
C PHE A 83 8.64 -18.31 -0.49
N ILE A 84 7.81 -17.45 -1.09
CA ILE A 84 7.14 -16.35 -0.38
C ILE A 84 5.67 -16.66 -0.09
N ALA A 85 5.06 -17.57 -0.86
CA ALA A 85 3.66 -17.95 -0.73
C ALA A 85 3.26 -18.36 0.69
N GLY A 86 4.16 -19.03 1.43
CA GLY A 86 3.92 -19.45 2.81
C GLY A 86 3.75 -18.30 3.81
N ILE A 87 4.39 -17.15 3.57
CA ILE A 87 4.33 -15.98 4.45
C ILE A 87 3.52 -14.82 3.87
N ASP A 88 3.20 -14.87 2.58
CA ASP A 88 2.56 -13.76 1.85
C ASP A 88 1.26 -13.32 2.52
N ARG A 89 0.45 -14.27 3.02
CA ARG A 89 -0.81 -13.94 3.70
C ARG A 89 -0.61 -13.07 4.94
N ILE A 90 0.39 -13.38 5.76
CA ILE A 90 0.70 -12.61 6.98
C ILE A 90 1.26 -11.24 6.59
N LEU A 91 2.15 -11.21 5.60
CA LEU A 91 2.76 -9.98 5.10
C LEU A 91 1.74 -9.06 4.42
N ASP A 92 0.75 -9.59 3.71
CA ASP A 92 -0.35 -8.84 3.10
C ASP A 92 -1.26 -8.21 4.16
N MET A 93 -1.59 -8.95 5.22
CA MET A 93 -2.36 -8.41 6.34
C MET A 93 -1.59 -7.31 7.07
N GLY A 94 -0.30 -7.53 7.37
CA GLY A 94 0.55 -6.54 8.03
C GLY A 94 0.65 -5.23 7.23
N ARG A 95 0.88 -5.33 5.91
CA ARG A 95 0.92 -4.18 5.00
C ARG A 95 -0.41 -3.43 4.98
N THR A 96 -1.53 -4.17 4.94
CA THR A 96 -2.87 -3.56 4.95
C THR A 96 -3.10 -2.75 6.23
N VAL A 97 -2.73 -3.29 7.38
CA VAL A 97 -2.85 -2.60 8.68
C VAL A 97 -2.02 -1.31 8.69
N VAL A 98 -0.74 -1.38 8.31
CA VAL A 98 0.14 -0.20 8.27
C VAL A 98 -0.40 0.85 7.29
N ASN A 99 -0.91 0.44 6.12
CA ASN A 99 -1.48 1.35 5.15
C ASN A 99 -2.73 2.07 5.67
N VAL A 100 -3.61 1.36 6.38
CA VAL A 100 -4.82 1.95 6.98
C VAL A 100 -4.45 2.94 8.10
N ILE A 101 -3.48 2.58 8.96
CA ILE A 101 -3.02 3.46 10.04
C ILE A 101 -2.37 4.72 9.46
N GLY A 102 -1.46 4.58 8.50
CA GLY A 102 -0.77 5.71 7.86
C GLY A 102 -1.75 6.69 7.20
N ASN A 103 -2.76 6.18 6.48
CA ASN A 103 -3.78 7.02 5.86
C ASN A 103 -4.64 7.77 6.88
N SER A 104 -5.04 7.08 7.95
CA SER A 104 -5.84 7.67 9.03
C SER A 104 -5.06 8.77 9.74
N LEU A 105 -3.79 8.51 10.06
CA LEU A 105 -2.91 9.48 10.68
C LEU A 105 -2.63 10.68 9.77
N ALA A 106 -2.34 10.44 8.48
CA ALA A 106 -2.13 11.51 7.51
C ALA A 106 -3.35 12.41 7.39
N SER A 107 -4.57 11.84 7.41
CA SER A 107 -5.81 12.61 7.38
C SER A 107 -5.96 13.52 8.62
N LEU A 108 -5.62 13.01 9.81
CA LEU A 108 -5.63 13.81 11.05
C LEU A 108 -4.59 14.92 11.03
N VAL A 109 -3.37 14.62 10.58
CA VAL A 109 -2.28 15.60 10.46
C VAL A 109 -2.64 16.69 9.47
N MET A 110 -3.16 16.34 8.28
CA MET A 110 -3.62 17.29 7.28
C MET A 110 -4.76 18.18 7.79
N ALA A 111 -5.74 17.59 8.49
CA ALA A 111 -6.84 18.36 9.08
C ALA A 111 -6.33 19.40 10.10
N LYS A 112 -5.33 19.03 10.93
CA LYS A 112 -4.70 19.96 11.86
C LYS A 112 -3.91 21.04 11.12
N TRP A 113 -3.14 20.68 10.10
CA TRP A 113 -2.33 21.64 9.34
C TRP A 113 -3.19 22.64 8.56
N GLU A 114 -4.31 22.21 7.98
CA GLU A 114 -5.27 23.08 7.31
C GLU A 114 -6.14 23.91 8.27
N ASN A 115 -5.94 23.81 9.60
CA ASN A 115 -6.82 24.40 10.62
C ASN A 115 -8.30 23.98 10.47
N ARG A 116 -8.55 22.77 9.97
CA ARG A 116 -9.89 22.19 9.78
C ARG A 116 -10.20 21.07 10.77
N PHE A 117 -9.34 20.88 11.76
CA PHE A 117 -9.52 19.88 12.80
C PHE A 117 -10.56 20.36 13.82
N ASP A 118 -11.68 19.64 13.90
CA ASP A 118 -12.80 19.95 14.79
C ASP A 118 -12.51 19.43 16.21
N GLN A 119 -11.96 20.32 17.05
CA GLN A 119 -11.60 20.05 18.44
C GLN A 119 -12.84 19.77 19.31
N GLU A 120 -13.97 20.43 19.02
CA GLU A 120 -15.23 20.29 19.76
C GLU A 120 -15.81 18.89 19.56
N LYS A 121 -15.87 18.41 18.31
CA LYS A 121 -16.27 17.02 18.02
C LYS A 121 -15.37 15.99 18.69
N MET A 122 -14.07 16.24 18.72
CA MET A 122 -13.12 15.33 19.38
C MET A 122 -13.40 15.23 20.88
N LYS A 123 -13.63 16.37 21.57
CA LYS A 123 -13.99 16.40 22.98
C LYS A 123 -15.29 15.66 23.27
N ILE A 124 -16.33 15.87 22.46
CA ILE A 124 -17.61 15.16 22.60
C ILE A 124 -17.39 13.64 22.50
N TYR A 125 -16.59 13.20 21.52
CA TYR A 125 -16.29 11.78 21.32
C TYR A 125 -15.59 11.15 22.53
N PHE A 126 -14.64 11.85 23.16
CA PHE A 126 -13.96 11.34 24.36
C PHE A 126 -14.89 11.32 25.59
N ASN A 127 -15.71 12.36 25.79
CA ASN A 127 -16.67 12.42 26.89
C ASN A 127 -17.75 11.33 26.81
N ASP A 128 -18.23 11.01 25.60
CA ASP A 128 -19.23 9.95 25.42
C ASP A 128 -18.63 8.57 25.73
N ASN A 129 -17.35 8.34 25.42
CA ASN A 129 -16.68 7.07 25.72
C ASN A 129 -16.35 6.89 27.21
N GLU A 130 -16.05 7.98 27.93
CA GLU A 130 -15.89 7.92 29.40
C GLU A 130 -17.21 7.65 30.14
N ASN A 131 -18.35 8.02 29.57
CA ASN A 131 -19.67 7.70 30.13
C ASN A 131 -20.16 6.27 29.81
N LEU A 132 -19.44 5.53 28.96
CA LEU A 132 -19.76 4.15 28.55
C LEU A 132 -18.81 3.10 29.16
N ALA A 133 -17.77 3.52 29.89
CA ALA A 133 -16.81 2.67 30.60
C ALA A 133 -17.10 2.65 32.11
#